data_AF-A0A4Y4C3V8-F1
#
_entry.id   AF-A0A4Y4C3V8-F1
#
_cell.length_a   1.000
_cell.length_b   1.000
_cell.length_c   1.000
_cell.angle_alpha   90.00
_cell.angle_beta   90.00
_cell.angle_gamma   90.00
#
_symmetry.space_group_name_H-M   'P 1'
#
loop_
_entity.id
_entity.type
_entity.pdbx_description
1 polymer ?
#
loop_
_entity_poly.entity_id
_entity_poly.type
_entity_poly.pdbx_seq_one_letter_code
_entity_poly.pdbx_strand_id
1 'polypeptide(L)' 'MGIFSGRYYPQDVILWAVRWYCRYGVSYRDLEEMLTERGAPVDHTTIYR' A
#
# COMPACT_ATOMS: atom_id res chain seq x y z
N MET A 1 12.55 15.94 7.40
CA MET A 1 12.75 14.47 7.42
C MET A 1 11.39 13.83 7.19
N GLY A 2 11.11 13.36 5.97
CA GLY A 2 9.79 12.82 5.64
C GLY A 2 9.54 11.49 6.34
N ILE A 3 8.34 11.28 6.83
CA ILE A 3 7.85 10.05 7.50
C ILE A 3 8.09 8.75 6.69
N PHE A 4 8.42 8.86 5.40
CA PHE A 4 8.67 7.74 4.50
C PHE A 4 10.05 7.76 3.83
N SER A 5 10.98 8.56 4.36
CA SER A 5 12.37 8.56 3.91
C SER A 5 12.98 7.17 4.15
N GLY A 6 13.32 6.46 3.06
CA GLY A 6 13.87 5.10 3.11
C GLY A 6 12.91 3.95 2.76
N ARG A 7 11.67 4.23 2.34
CA ARG A 7 10.75 3.18 1.85
C ARG A 7 10.91 2.93 0.35
N TYR A 8 10.77 1.67 -0.05
CA TYR A 8 10.85 1.24 -1.45
C TYR A 8 9.73 1.80 -2.32
N TYR A 9 8.59 2.13 -1.70
CA TYR A 9 7.40 2.64 -2.38
C TYR A 9 7.21 4.14 -2.16
N PRO A 10 6.72 4.87 -3.18
CA PRO A 10 6.41 6.28 -3.06
C PRO A 10 5.29 6.50 -2.03
N GLN A 11 5.38 7.64 -1.34
CA GLN A 11 4.45 8.07 -0.29
C GLN A 11 2.96 8.04 -0.73
N ASP A 12 2.69 8.41 -1.99
CA ASP A 12 1.36 8.40 -2.59
C ASP A 12 0.72 7.00 -2.61
N VAL A 13 1.49 5.97 -2.95
CA VAL A 13 1.01 4.57 -3.02
C VAL A 13 0.58 4.09 -1.64
N ILE A 14 1.36 4.45 -0.61
CA ILE A 14 1.12 3.96 0.74
C ILE A 14 -0.07 4.68 1.37
N LEU A 15 -0.19 6.00 1.14
CA LEU A 15 -1.36 6.76 1.57
C LEU A 15 -2.65 6.26 0.89
N TRP A 16 -2.57 5.92 -0.40
CA TRP A 16 -3.69 5.35 -1.13
C TRP A 16 -4.12 4.01 -0.54
N ALA A 17 -3.17 3.10 -0.30
CA ALA A 17 -3.43 1.80 0.32
C ALA A 17 -4.10 1.93 1.70
N VAL A 18 -3.54 2.77 2.58
CA VAL A 18 -4.09 3.02 3.92
C VAL A 18 -5.50 3.63 3.85
N ARG A 19 -5.74 4.54 2.90
CA ARG A 19 -7.06 5.15 2.72
C ARG A 19 -8.11 4.13 2.34
N TRP A 20 -7.79 3.21 1.42
CA TRP A 20 -8.72 2.16 1.01
C TRP A 20 -8.95 1.13 2.10
N TYR A 21 -7.86 0.70 2.77
CA TYR A 21 -7.93 -0.18 3.94
C TYR A 21 -8.89 0.38 4.99
N CYS A 22 -8.68 1.64 5.40
CA CYS A 22 -9.44 2.26 6.48
C CYS A 22 -10.87 2.64 6.08
N ARG A 23 -11.11 3.03 4.84
CA ARG A 23 -12.43 3.49 4.38
C ARG A 23 -13.38 2.36 4.01
N TYR A 24 -12.86 1.28 3.42
CA TYR A 24 -13.68 0.22 2.83
C TYR A 24 -13.45 -1.15 3.48
N GLY A 25 -12.53 -1.28 4.44
CA GLY A 25 -12.25 -2.56 5.09
C GLY A 25 -11.67 -3.60 4.15
N VAL A 26 -10.93 -3.14 3.13
CA VAL A 26 -10.36 -3.98 2.08
C VAL A 26 -9.33 -4.93 2.67
N SER A 27 -9.34 -6.19 2.25
CA SER A 27 -8.33 -7.17 2.66
C SER A 27 -6.94 -6.77 2.12
N TYR A 28 -5.88 -7.16 2.82
CA TYR A 28 -4.50 -6.93 2.36
C TYR A 28 -4.21 -7.58 1.00
N ARG A 29 -4.91 -8.67 0.65
CA ARG A 29 -4.80 -9.33 -0.65
C ARG A 29 -5.44 -8.50 -1.77
N ASP A 30 -6.66 -8.01 -1.56
CA ASP A 30 -7.30 -7.08 -2.50
C ASP A 30 -6.44 -5.83 -2.70
N LEU A 31 -5.87 -5.30 -1.61
CA LEU A 31 -4.94 -4.17 -1.68
C LEU A 31 -3.69 -4.49 -2.50
N GLU A 32 -3.09 -5.67 -2.35
CA GLU A 32 -1.99 -6.14 -3.20
C GLU A 32 -2.41 -6.17 -4.67
N GLU A 33 -3.57 -6.71 -4.99
CA GLU A 33 -4.07 -6.79 -6.37
C GLU A 33 -4.30 -5.37 -6.95
N MET A 34 -4.99 -4.50 -6.22
CA MET A 34 -5.23 -3.11 -6.62
C MET A 34 -3.93 -2.30 -6.82
N LEU A 35 -2.92 -2.55 -5.99
CA LEU A 35 -1.63 -1.90 -6.09
C LEU A 35 -0.83 -2.44 -7.28
N THR A 36 -0.91 -3.74 -7.53
CA THR A 36 -0.31 -4.42 -8.68
C THR A 36 -0.91 -3.92 -9.99
N GLU A 37 -2.23 -3.77 -10.08
CA GLU A 37 -2.93 -3.18 -11.23
C GLU A 37 -2.47 -1.74 -11.53
N ARG A 38 -2.06 -0.99 -10.50
CA ARG A 38 -1.54 0.38 -10.62
C ARG A 38 -0.04 0.43 -10.94
N GLY A 39 0.60 -0.72 -11.16
CA GLY A 39 2.04 -0.83 -11.44
C GLY A 39 2.93 -0.75 -10.20
N ALA A 40 2.36 -0.89 -9.01
CA ALA A 40 3.08 -0.97 -7.74
C ALA A 40 2.90 -2.37 -7.14
N PRO A 41 3.60 -3.40 -7.65
CA PRO A 41 3.52 -4.74 -7.08
C PRO A 41 4.03 -4.72 -5.64
N VAL A 42 3.13 -4.91 -4.69
CA VAL A 42 3.39 -4.94 -3.25
C VAL A 42 2.89 -6.28 -2.74
N ASP A 43 3.78 -7.08 -2.16
CA ASP A 43 3.36 -8.31 -1.50
C ASP A 43 2.62 -7.98 -0.20
N HIS A 44 1.46 -8.60 0.04
CA HIS A 44 0.61 -8.41 1.22
C HIS A 44 1.36 -8.63 2.54
N THR A 45 2.41 -9.47 2.56
CA THR A 45 3.27 -9.65 3.74
C THR A 45 4.12 -8.42 4.05
N THR A 46 4.40 -7.58 3.04
CA THR A 46 5.11 -6.30 3.19
C THR A 46 4.23 -5.24 3.85
N ILE A 47 2.91 -5.34 3.69
CA ILE A 47 1.94 -4.41 4.27
C ILE A 47 1.74 -4.70 5.77
N TYR A 48 1.84 -5.97 6.17
CA TYR A 48 1.67 -6.41 7.56
C TYR A 48 2.91 -6.17 8.45
N ARG A 49 4.08 -5.89 7.85
CA ARG A 49 5.37 -5.77 8.56
C ARG A 49 5.52 -4.49 9.38
#